data_AF-A0A1L9PK23-F1
#
_entry.id   AF-A0A1L9PK23-F1
#
_cell.length_a   1.000
_cell.length_b   1.000
_cell.length_c   1.000
_cell.angle_alpha   90.00
_cell.angle_beta   90.00
_cell.angle_gamma   90.00
#
_symmetry.space_group_name_H-M   'P 1'
#
loop_
_entity.id
_entity.type
_entity.pdbx_description
1 polymer ?
#
loop_
_entity_poly.entity_id
_entity_poly.type
_entity_poly.pdbx_seq_one_letter_code
_entity_poly.pdbx_strand_id
1 'polypeptide(L)'
;MFETVVKDIAKLWSLCPSIRMTVQAEDPDSFTFIASSTCGLGTVNLDSVSSDIVSGGFLGTLVGIYATSNGGQGGTPSYWTRWSYSSVAQEIYDGEVVPTLNRNT
;
A
#
# COMPACT_ATOMS: atom_id res chain seq x y z
N MET A 1 22.45 -4.40 -2.56
CA MET A 1 21.93 -4.00 -3.88
C MET A 1 20.54 -4.59 -3.97
N PHE A 2 19.49 -3.75 -3.99
CA PHE A 2 18.13 -4.25 -4.16
C PHE A 2 17.87 -4.46 -5.64
N GLU A 3 17.40 -5.65 -6.01
CA GLU A 3 17.03 -5.95 -7.39
C GLU A 3 15.62 -5.41 -7.65
N THR A 4 15.45 -4.69 -8.75
CA THR A 4 14.11 -4.29 -9.20
C THR A 4 13.45 -5.47 -9.88
N VAL A 5 12.45 -6.06 -9.24
CA VAL A 5 11.62 -7.10 -9.82
C VAL A 5 10.40 -6.48 -10.48
N VAL A 6 10.24 -6.68 -11.79
CA VAL A 6 9.05 -6.25 -12.53
C VAL A 6 8.04 -7.39 -12.51
N LYS A 7 6.83 -7.12 -11.99
CA LYS A 7 5.70 -8.05 -12.05
C LYS A 7 4.73 -7.62 -13.14
N ASP A 8 4.55 -8.48 -14.14
CA ASP A 8 3.60 -8.24 -15.22
C ASP A 8 2.16 -8.24 -14.66
N ILE A 9 1.39 -7.24 -15.06
CA ILE A 9 -0.05 -7.19 -14.85
C ILE A 9 -0.77 -7.55 -16.15
N ALA A 10 -1.98 -8.12 -16.03
CA ALA A 10 -2.77 -8.48 -17.20
C ALA A 10 -3.03 -7.22 -18.05
N LYS A 11 -2.68 -7.27 -19.35
CA LYS A 11 -2.87 -6.14 -20.28
C LYS A 11 -4.30 -5.56 -20.25
N LEU A 12 -5.29 -6.41 -20.00
CA LEU A 12 -6.70 -6.01 -19.92
C LEU A 12 -6.99 -4.99 -18.81
N TRP A 13 -6.12 -4.83 -17.80
CA TRP A 13 -6.27 -3.78 -16.79
C TRP A 13 -6.23 -2.38 -17.38
N SER A 14 -5.57 -2.18 -18.52
CA SER A 14 -5.55 -0.87 -19.22
C SER A 14 -6.93 -0.46 -19.76
N LEU A 15 -7.89 -1.40 -19.81
CA LEU A 15 -9.26 -1.12 -20.20
C LEU A 15 -10.12 -0.69 -18.99
N CYS A 16 -9.63 -0.85 -17.77
CA CYS A 16 -10.32 -0.38 -16.58
C CYS A 16 -10.13 1.14 -16.42
N PRO A 17 -11.09 1.83 -15.79
CA PRO A 17 -11.00 3.28 -15.58
C PRO A 17 -9.89 3.68 -14.60
N SER A 18 -9.47 2.78 -13.70
CA SER A 18 -8.47 3.05 -12.68
C SER A 18 -7.85 1.76 -12.13
N ILE A 19 -6.77 1.91 -11.38
CA ILE A 19 -6.14 0.84 -10.60
C ILE A 19 -6.35 1.17 -9.12
N ARG A 20 -6.56 0.15 -8.29
CA ARG A 20 -6.54 0.28 -6.84
C ARG A 20 -5.19 -0.20 -6.31
N MET A 21 -4.60 0.61 -5.44
CA MET A 21 -3.39 0.25 -4.69
C MET A 21 -3.77 0.05 -3.22
N THR A 22 -3.23 -1.00 -2.61
CA THR A 22 -3.45 -1.32 -1.20
C THR A 22 -2.11 -1.60 -0.54
N VAL A 23 -1.94 -1.08 0.68
CA VAL A 23 -0.87 -1.47 1.59
C VAL A 23 -1.53 -2.14 2.79
N GLN A 24 -1.11 -3.36 3.11
CA GLN A 24 -1.53 -4.09 4.30
C GLN A 24 -0.40 -4.08 5.32
N ALA A 25 -0.76 -3.82 6.57
CA ALA A 25 0.11 -3.87 7.74
C ALA A 25 -0.57 -4.75 8.81
N GLU A 26 -0.93 -5.97 8.39
CA GLU A 26 -1.59 -6.96 9.26
C GLU A 26 -0.57 -7.75 10.10
N ASP A 27 0.68 -7.76 9.66
CA ASP A 27 1.86 -8.30 10.33
C ASP A 27 2.70 -7.10 10.81
N PRO A 28 3.06 -7.02 12.11
CA PRO A 28 3.86 -5.90 12.62
C PRO A 28 5.25 -5.79 11.99
N ASP A 29 5.79 -6.91 11.50
CA ASP A 29 7.14 -6.97 10.95
C ASP A 29 7.19 -6.66 9.45
N SER A 30 6.03 -6.50 8.79
CA SER A 30 5.99 -6.35 7.33
C SER A 30 4.83 -5.52 6.76
N PHE A 31 5.12 -4.87 5.64
CA PHE A 31 4.13 -4.24 4.78
C PHE A 31 3.96 -5.04 3.49
N THR A 32 2.72 -5.39 3.15
CA THR A 32 2.39 -6.07 1.89
C THR A 32 1.74 -5.10 0.91
N PHE A 33 2.30 -5.00 -0.29
CA PHE A 33 1.83 -4.12 -1.35
C PHE A 33 1.04 -4.91 -2.39
N ILE A 34 -0.16 -4.41 -2.71
CA ILE A 34 -1.09 -5.07 -3.61
C ILE A 34 -1.61 -4.05 -4.64
N ALA A 35 -1.75 -4.50 -5.88
CA ALA A 35 -2.47 -3.78 -6.92
C ALA A 35 -3.68 -4.60 -7.39
N SER A 36 -4.77 -3.94 -7.73
CA SER A 36 -5.94 -4.61 -8.32
C SER A 36 -6.62 -3.74 -9.38
N SER A 37 -7.24 -4.41 -10.33
CA SER A 37 -8.12 -3.79 -11.29
C SER A 37 -9.41 -3.31 -10.60
N THR A 38 -9.83 -2.05 -10.87
CA THR A 38 -11.14 -1.58 -10.36
C THR A 38 -12.33 -2.16 -11.13
N CYS A 39 -12.08 -2.90 -12.21
CA CYS A 39 -13.10 -3.58 -13.01
C CYS A 39 -13.15 -5.10 -12.79
N GLY A 40 -12.49 -5.60 -11.74
CA GLY A 40 -12.59 -7.00 -11.30
C GLY A 40 -11.73 -7.99 -12.08
N LEU A 41 -10.75 -7.51 -12.86
CA LEU A 41 -9.87 -8.35 -13.69
C LEU A 41 -8.68 -8.95 -12.91
N GLY A 42 -8.83 -9.11 -11.60
CA GLY A 42 -7.84 -9.73 -10.71
C GLY A 42 -7.05 -8.76 -9.83
N THR A 43 -6.18 -9.37 -9.03
CA THR A 43 -5.34 -8.75 -8.00
C THR A 43 -3.94 -9.34 -8.08
N VAL A 44 -2.91 -8.52 -7.85
CA VAL A 44 -1.51 -8.92 -7.86
C VAL A 44 -0.84 -8.49 -6.56
N ASN A 45 -0.22 -9.45 -5.86
CA ASN A 45 0.67 -9.16 -4.73
C ASN A 45 2.03 -8.73 -5.29
N LEU A 46 2.35 -7.45 -5.13
CA LEU A 46 3.56 -6.83 -5.65
C LEU A 46 4.78 -7.28 -4.86
N ASP A 47 4.76 -7.12 -3.54
CA ASP A 47 5.76 -7.69 -2.64
C ASP A 47 5.38 -7.50 -1.16
N SER A 48 6.15 -8.14 -0.28
CA SER A 48 6.15 -7.86 1.15
C SER A 48 7.54 -7.36 1.58
N VAL A 49 7.57 -6.27 2.34
CA VAL A 49 8.82 -5.60 2.75
C VAL A 49 8.82 -5.44 4.27
N SER A 50 9.97 -5.65 4.90
CA SER A 50 10.11 -5.49 6.36
C SER A 50 9.77 -4.07 6.82
N SER A 51 9.09 -3.95 7.96
CA SER A 51 8.79 -2.68 8.61
C SER A 51 10.04 -1.97 9.16
N ASP A 52 11.16 -2.69 9.32
CA ASP A 52 12.44 -2.15 9.76
C ASP A 52 12.98 -1.03 8.87
N ILE A 53 12.65 -1.03 7.58
CA ILE A 53 13.12 0.00 6.64
C ILE A 53 12.59 1.40 6.96
N VAL A 54 11.49 1.48 7.70
CA VAL A 54 10.85 2.72 8.15
C VAL A 54 10.86 2.85 9.67
N SER A 55 11.57 1.97 10.39
CA SER A 55 11.69 2.04 11.85
C SER A 55 12.86 2.93 12.26
N GLY A 56 12.68 3.66 13.36
CA GLY A 56 13.70 4.53 13.96
C GLY A 56 13.38 6.03 13.92
N GLY A 57 14.23 6.82 14.57
CA GLY A 57 14.01 8.25 14.75
C GLY A 57 12.89 8.58 15.75
N PHE A 58 12.33 9.80 15.65
CA PHE A 58 11.27 10.30 16.53
C PHE A 58 9.90 10.43 15.82
N LEU A 59 9.83 10.05 14.55
CA LEU A 59 8.62 10.07 13.75
C LEU A 59 8.13 8.64 13.53
N GLY A 60 6.82 8.49 13.33
CA GLY A 60 6.24 7.23 12.88
C GLY A 60 6.20 7.12 11.35
N THR A 61 5.83 5.94 10.87
CA THR A 61 5.60 5.68 9.45
C THR A 61 4.41 6.49 8.93
N LEU A 62 4.60 7.17 7.80
CA LEU A 62 3.52 7.87 7.09
C LEU A 62 3.10 7.03 5.87
N VAL A 63 1.79 6.91 5.67
CA VAL A 63 1.21 6.34 4.44
C VAL A 63 0.46 7.45 3.72
N GLY A 64 0.76 7.62 2.44
CA GLY A 64 0.17 8.70 1.66
C GLY A 64 0.32 8.50 0.15
N ILE A 65 -0.26 9.45 -0.59
CA ILE A 65 -0.23 9.47 -2.04
C ILE A 65 0.84 10.46 -2.47
N TYR A 66 1.69 10.02 -3.40
CA TYR A 66 2.78 10.82 -3.92
C TYR A 66 2.86 10.68 -5.44
N ALA A 67 3.16 11.79 -6.12
CA ALA A 67 3.38 11.83 -7.55
C ALA A 67 4.61 12.71 -7.82
N THR A 68 5.56 12.17 -8.59
CA THR A 68 6.77 12.88 -8.99
C THR A 68 7.18 12.46 -10.39
N SER A 69 7.80 13.38 -11.11
CA SER A 69 8.48 13.10 -12.38
C SER A 69 9.97 12.76 -12.19
N ASN A 70 10.47 12.74 -10.94
CA ASN A 70 11.88 12.56 -10.61
C ASN A 70 12.81 13.53 -11.39
N GLY A 71 12.39 14.79 -11.54
CA GLY A 71 13.13 15.83 -12.29
C GLY A 71 12.80 15.90 -13.79
N GLY A 72 11.94 15.02 -14.30
CA GLY A 72 11.41 15.08 -15.66
C GLY A 72 10.32 16.15 -15.84
N GLN A 73 9.92 16.40 -17.10
CA GLN A 73 8.94 17.44 -17.43
C GLN A 73 7.56 17.23 -16.79
N GLY A 74 7.12 15.97 -16.58
CA GLY A 74 5.80 15.66 -15.98
C GLY A 74 4.63 16.12 -16.86
N GLY A 75 4.29 15.36 -17.90
CA GLY A 75 3.23 15.74 -18.85
C GLY A 75 1.84 15.17 -18.55
N THR A 76 1.72 14.22 -17.63
CA THR A 76 0.47 13.51 -17.36
C THR A 76 0.00 13.80 -15.93
N PRO A 77 -1.15 14.44 -15.73
CA PRO A 77 -1.70 14.64 -14.39
C PRO A 77 -2.03 13.28 -13.75
N SER A 78 -1.75 13.17 -12.45
CA SER A 78 -2.12 11.99 -11.66
C SER A 78 -3.36 12.31 -10.83
N TYR A 79 -4.39 11.47 -10.98
CA TYR A 79 -5.64 11.61 -10.24
C TYR A 79 -5.78 10.43 -9.28
N TRP A 80 -6.16 10.72 -8.04
CA TRP A 80 -6.49 9.73 -7.05
C TRP A 80 -7.90 10.00 -6.53
N THR A 81 -8.62 8.94 -6.22
CA THR A 81 -9.95 9.01 -5.60
C THR A 81 -10.08 7.88 -4.59
N ARG A 82 -11.03 8.02 -3.65
CA ARG A 82 -11.41 6.95 -2.71
C ARG A 82 -10.24 6.44 -1.85
N TRP A 83 -9.47 7.36 -1.27
CA TRP A 83 -8.55 7.01 -0.19
C TRP A 83 -9.33 6.47 1.01
N SER A 84 -8.91 5.33 1.54
CA SER A 84 -9.52 4.68 2.69
C SER A 84 -8.44 4.11 3.59
N TYR A 85 -8.62 4.25 4.90
CA TYR A 85 -7.79 3.62 5.91
C TYR A 85 -8.70 2.83 6.84
N SER A 86 -8.38 1.56 7.06
CA SER A 86 -9.08 0.67 7.99
C SER A 86 -8.07 0.14 8.98
N SER A 87 -8.22 0.49 10.26
CA SER A 87 -7.40 -0.11 11.31
C SER A 87 -7.86 -1.54 11.58
N VAL A 88 -6.91 -2.43 11.80
CA VAL A 88 -7.17 -3.84 12.15
C VAL A 88 -6.90 -4.04 13.63
N ALA A 89 -5.68 -3.76 14.06
CA ALA A 89 -5.25 -3.80 15.45
C ALA A 89 -4.08 -2.82 15.66
N GLN A 90 -3.70 -2.65 16.93
CA GLN A 90 -2.49 -1.95 17.33
C GLN A 90 -1.67 -2.86 18.24
N GLU A 91 -0.43 -3.12 17.86
CA GLU A 91 0.54 -3.67 18.78
C GLU A 91 1.01 -2.57 19.74
N ILE A 92 0.85 -2.81 21.05
CA ILE A 92 1.19 -1.85 22.11
C ILE A 92 2.48 -2.20 22.83
N TYR A 93 2.86 -3.48 22.78
CA TYR A 93 4.15 -4.04 23.19
C TYR A 93 4.43 -5.26 22.32
N ASP A 94 5.68 -5.73 22.30
CA ASP A 94 6.08 -6.94 21.56
C ASP A 94 5.17 -8.14 21.88
N GLY A 95 4.40 -8.57 20.88
CA GLY A 95 3.41 -9.64 20.97
C GLY A 95 2.08 -9.27 21.67
N GLU A 96 1.92 -8.04 22.17
CA GLU A 96 0.71 -7.56 22.82
C GLU A 96 -0.12 -6.69 21.87
N VAL A 97 -1.26 -7.24 21.42
CA VAL A 97 -2.10 -6.64 20.38
C VAL A 97 -3.47 -6.25 20.92
N VAL A 98 -3.87 -5.00 20.66
CA VAL A 98 -5.22 -4.47 20.92
C VAL A 98 -5.99 -4.39 19.59
N PRO A 99 -7.06 -5.18 19.39
CA PRO A 99 -7.85 -5.11 18.16
C PRO A 99 -8.62 -3.78 18.06
N THR A 100 -8.87 -3.33 16.84
CA THR A 100 -9.79 -2.22 16.60
C THR A 100 -11.20 -2.63 17.05
N LEU A 101 -11.82 -1.83 17.90
CA LEU A 101 -13.20 -2.05 18.32
C LEU A 101 -14.15 -1.82 17.13
N ASN A 102 -14.92 -2.84 16.77
CA ASN A 102 -16.07 -2.66 15.89
C ASN A 102 -17.12 -1.85 16.65
N ARG A 103 -17.29 -0.56 16.31
CA ARG A 103 -18.31 0.34 16.87
C ARG A 103 -19.75 0.02 16.38
N ASN A 104 -20.08 -1.26 16.25
CA ASN A 104 -21.42 -1.76 15.88
C ASN A 104 -22.01 -2.68 16.97
N THR A 105 -21.82 -2.33 18.24
CA THR A 105 -22.57 -2.90 19.39
C THR A 105 -23.29 -1.79 20.13
#